data_AF-A0A1H2APE2-F1
#
_entry.id   AF-A0A1H2APE2-F1
#
_cell.length_a   1.000
_cell.length_b   1.000
_cell.length_c   1.000
_cell.angle_alpha   90.00
_cell.angle_beta   90.00
_cell.angle_gamma   90.00
#
_symmetry.space_group_name_H-M   'P 1'
#
loop_
_entity.id
_entity.type
_entity.pdbx_description
1 polymer ?
#
loop_
_entity_poly.entity_id
_entity_poly.type
_entity_poly.pdbx_seq_one_letter_code
_entity_poly.pdbx_strand_id
1 'polypeptide(L)' 'MAHLSPKSSFISDLARKIRTEEDGATATEYSITVGFIAIVIVAGVGLFGLALNDHFNDLATEIETALGIP' A
#
# COMPACT_ATOMS: atom_id res chain seq x y z
N MET A 1 40.64 3.13 34.51
CA MET A 1 39.21 2.84 34.71
C MET A 1 38.51 4.16 35.03
N ALA A 2 38.06 4.88 34.00
CA ALA A 2 37.38 6.16 34.20
C ALA A 2 35.90 5.92 34.52
N HIS A 3 35.62 6.15 35.79
CA HIS A 3 34.36 6.28 36.50
C HIS A 3 33.25 7.00 35.70
N LEU A 4 32.07 6.39 35.73
CA LEU A 4 30.82 6.76 35.06
C LEU A 4 30.30 8.13 35.53
N SER A 5 29.87 9.00 34.60
CA SER A 5 29.10 10.21 34.92
C SER A 5 27.60 9.88 34.97
N PRO A 6 26.90 10.06 36.11
CA PRO A 6 25.50 9.62 36.30
C PRO A 6 24.41 10.46 35.60
N LYS A 7 24.77 11.50 34.83
CA LYS A 7 23.78 12.47 34.29
C LYS A 7 23.46 12.30 32.80
N SER A 8 24.23 11.54 32.02
CA SER A 8 23.94 11.38 30.58
C SER A 8 22.96 10.25 30.25
N SER A 9 22.79 9.25 31.12
CA SER A 9 21.91 8.11 30.85
C SER A 9 20.44 8.50 30.78
N PHE A 10 19.98 9.34 31.71
CA PHE A 10 18.58 9.77 31.76
C PHE A 10 18.16 10.55 30.50
N ILE A 11 19.01 11.48 30.06
CA ILE A 11 18.77 12.27 28.84
C ILE A 11 18.85 11.38 27.60
N SER A 12 19.82 10.44 27.55
CA SER A 12 19.93 9.52 26.41
C SER A 12 18.77 8.51 26.34
N ASP A 13 18.25 8.07 27.47
CA ASP A 13 17.12 7.15 27.54
C ASP A 13 15.82 7.85 27.13
N LEU A 14 15.63 9.11 27.54
CA LEU A 14 14.51 9.94 27.12
C LEU A 14 14.57 10.24 25.62
N ALA A 15 15.74 10.64 25.12
CA ALA A 15 15.94 10.90 23.69
C ALA A 15 15.73 9.65 22.83
N ARG A 16 16.15 8.48 23.31
CA ARG A 16 15.92 7.19 22.64
C ARG A 16 14.43 6.86 22.57
N LYS A 17 13.69 7.06 23.66
CA LYS A 17 12.25 6.78 23.73
C LYS A 17 11.43 7.66 22.79
N ILE A 18 11.72 8.96 22.74
CA ILE A 18 11.07 9.91 21.82
C ILE A 18 11.31 9.49 20.36
N ARG A 19 12.57 9.15 20.03
CA ARG A 19 12.93 8.72 18.66
C ARG A 19 12.22 7.43 18.23
N THR A 20 12.10 6.46 19.13
CA THR A 20 11.38 5.20 18.85
C THR A 20 9.87 5.41 18.71
N GLU A 21 9.27 6.36 19.44
CA GLU A 21 7.84 6.70 19.29
C GLU A 21 7.54 7.40 17.96
N GLU A 22 8.44 8.28 17.48
CA GLU A 22 8.27 8.92 16.16
C GLU A 22 8.51 7.96 14.97
N ASP A 23 9.46 7.03 15.10
CA ASP A 23 9.71 5.99 14.07
C ASP A 23 8.47 5.08 13.90
N GLY A 24 7.73 4.81 14.99
CA GLY A 24 6.53 3.96 14.98
C GLY A 24 5.24 4.68 14.58
N ALA A 25 5.01 5.89 15.10
CA ALA A 25 3.80 6.67 14.81
C ALA A 25 3.73 7.12 13.33
N THR A 26 4.89 7.44 12.75
CA THR A 26 5.00 7.80 11.33
C THR A 26 4.74 6.58 10.43
N ALA A 27 5.19 5.38 10.84
CA ALA A 27 4.97 4.16 10.08
C ALA A 27 3.49 3.75 10.03
N THR A 28 2.73 3.96 11.10
CA THR A 28 1.29 3.63 11.13
C THR A 28 0.42 4.61 10.34
N GLU A 29 0.75 5.90 10.32
CA GLU A 29 0.02 6.91 9.53
C GLU A 29 0.20 6.75 8.02
N TYR A 30 1.42 6.44 7.57
CA TYR A 30 1.65 6.15 6.15
C TYR A 30 1.10 4.78 5.76
N SER A 31 1.19 3.76 6.63
CA SER A 31 0.69 2.43 6.29
C SER A 31 -0.83 2.35 6.16
N ILE A 32 -1.60 3.14 6.91
CA ILE A 32 -3.06 3.19 6.72
C ILE A 32 -3.44 3.86 5.39
N THR A 33 -2.73 4.92 4.98
CA THR A 33 -2.96 5.58 3.69
C THR A 33 -2.56 4.68 2.53
N VAL A 34 -1.40 4.01 2.64
CA VAL A 34 -0.95 3.00 1.67
C VAL A 34 -1.93 1.83 1.61
N GLY A 35 -2.45 1.36 2.75
CA GLY A 35 -3.47 0.31 2.81
C GLY A 35 -4.79 0.73 2.15
N PHE A 36 -5.22 1.98 2.35
CA PHE A 36 -6.40 2.52 1.69
C PHE A 36 -6.22 2.58 0.16
N ILE A 37 -5.08 3.08 -0.31
CA ILE A 37 -4.77 3.11 -1.75
C ILE A 37 -4.67 1.69 -2.31
N ALA A 38 -4.10 0.74 -1.56
CA ALA A 38 -4.02 -0.66 -1.99
C ALA A 38 -5.41 -1.27 -2.22
N ILE A 39 -6.38 -1.00 -1.35
CA ILE A 39 -7.77 -1.45 -1.53
C ILE A 39 -8.38 -0.83 -2.79
N VAL A 40 -8.20 0.47 -3.00
CA VAL A 40 -8.70 1.18 -4.19
C VAL A 40 -8.07 0.61 -5.48
N ILE A 41 -6.77 0.30 -5.47
CA ILE A 41 -6.08 -0.31 -6.62
C ILE A 41 -6.64 -1.70 -6.90
N VAL A 42 -6.78 -2.56 -5.89
CA VAL A 42 -7.29 -3.92 -6.08
C VAL A 42 -8.72 -3.90 -6.63
N ALA A 43 -9.59 -3.07 -6.06
CA ALA A 43 -10.96 -2.91 -6.56
C ALA A 43 -10.99 -2.34 -7.98
N GLY A 44 -10.18 -1.31 -8.25
CA GLY A 44 -10.09 -0.68 -9.56
C GLY A 44 -9.59 -1.63 -10.65
N VAL A 45 -8.52 -2.37 -10.38
CA VAL A 45 -7.97 -3.37 -11.31
C VAL A 45 -8.95 -4.52 -11.53
N GLY A 46 -9.65 -4.97 -10.48
CA GLY A 46 -10.68 -6.00 -10.60
C GLY A 46 -11.83 -5.59 -11.51
N LEU A 47 -12.43 -4.43 -11.26
CA LEU A 47 -13.52 -3.89 -12.09
C LEU A 47 -13.06 -3.58 -13.52
N PHE A 48 -11.87 -2.99 -13.67
CA PHE A 48 -11.27 -2.75 -14.98
C PHE A 48 -11.05 -4.04 -15.76
N GLY A 49 -10.56 -5.10 -15.09
CA GLY A 49 -10.36 -6.40 -15.71
C GLY A 49 -11.67 -7.03 -16.22
N LEU A 50 -12.76 -6.91 -15.46
CA LEU A 50 -14.08 -7.36 -15.91
C LEU A 50 -14.56 -6.58 -17.14
N ALA A 51 -14.50 -5.25 -17.09
CA ALA A 51 -14.89 -4.42 -18.24
C ALA A 51 -14.03 -4.67 -19.48
N LEU A 52 -12.73 -4.94 -19.29
CA LEU A 52 -11.82 -5.29 -20.37
C LEU A 52 -12.15 -6.65 -20.97
N ASN A 53 -12.46 -7.65 -20.14
CA ASN A 53 -12.92 -8.96 -20.58
C ASN A 53 -14.21 -8.84 -21.40
N ASP A 54 -15.19 -8.09 -20.91
CA ASP A 54 -16.45 -7.87 -21.61
C ASP A 54 -16.21 -7.20 -22.98
N HIS A 55 -15.36 -6.18 -23.03
CA HIS A 55 -15.00 -5.52 -24.28
C HIS A 55 -14.39 -6.47 -25.32
N PHE A 56 -13.50 -7.38 -24.92
CA PHE A 56 -12.93 -8.35 -25.84
C PHE A 56 -13.90 -9.44 -26.26
N ASN A 57 -14.83 -9.84 -25.38
CA ASN A 57 -15.90 -10.78 -25.73
C ASN A 57 -16.85 -10.15 -26.75
N ASP A 58 -17.24 -8.89 -26.56
CA ASP A 58 -18.07 -8.16 -27.51
C ASP A 58 -17.38 -8.08 -28.88
N LEU A 59 -16.09 -7.75 -28.90
CA LEU A 59 -15.31 -7.72 -30.14
C LEU A 59 -15.25 -9.10 -30.82
N ALA A 60 -15.07 -10.18 -30.05
CA ALA A 60 -15.08 -11.54 -30.59
C ALA A 60 -16.43 -11.87 -31.22
N THR A 61 -17.53 -11.57 -30.51
CA THR A 61 -18.90 -11.76 -31.01
C THR A 61 -19.18 -10.93 -32.27
N GLU A 62 -18.70 -9.70 -32.34
CA GLU A 62 -18.82 -8.86 -33.55
C GLU A 62 -18.06 -9.47 -34.74
N ILE A 63 -16.86 -10.00 -34.52
CA ILE A 63 -16.06 -10.67 -35.55
C ILE A 63 -16.75 -11.96 -36.01
N GLU A 64 -17.22 -12.80 -35.08
CA GLU A 64 -17.98 -14.02 -35.38
C GLU A 64 -19.22 -13.71 -36.23
N THR A 65 -19.99 -12.71 -35.79
CA THR A 65 -21.18 -12.23 -36.51
C THR A 65 -20.84 -11.74 -37.91
N ALA A 66 -19.78 -10.95 -38.06
CA ALA A 66 -19.35 -10.41 -39.35
C ALA A 66 -18.85 -11.51 -40.31
N LEU A 67 -18.25 -12.56 -39.78
CA LEU A 67 -17.74 -13.69 -40.55
C LEU A 67 -18.79 -14.79 -40.78
N GLY A 68 -19.97 -14.68 -40.15
CA GLY A 68 -21.05 -15.65 -40.27
C GLY A 68 -20.69 -17.04 -39.71
N ILE A 69 -19.72 -17.09 -38.81
CA ILE A 69 -19.31 -18.30 -38.09
C ILE A 69 -19.93 -18.26 -36.70
N PRO A 70 -20.48 -19.39 -36.23
CA PRO A 70 -21.03 -19.50 -34.89
C PRO A 70 -19.95 -19.45 -33.80
#